data_AF-A0A5J5LEV5-F1
#
_entry.id   AF-A0A5J5LEV5-F1
#
_cell.length_a   1.000
_cell.length_b   1.000
_cell.length_c   1.000
_cell.angle_alpha   90.00
_cell.angle_beta   90.00
_cell.angle_gamma   90.00
#
_symmetry.space_group_name_H-M   'P 1'
#
loop_
_entity.id
_entity.type
_entity.pdbx_description
1 polymer ?
#
loop_
_entity_poly.entity_id
_entity_poly.type
_entity_poly.pdbx_seq_one_letter_code
_entity_poly.pdbx_strand_id
1 'polypeptide(L)'
;MPELRVRTPDGWTTVSFPDVVATISVAGGKVDGQLCLTLTAEREDGPRLVEPGILDVDERDEHLLENTVPRTEDGTSVVLDRLLPS
;
A
#
# COMPACT_ATOMS: atom_id res chain seq x y z
N MET A 1 10.71 12.74 -6.02
CA MET A 1 9.42 12.05 -6.20
C MET A 1 9.43 10.83 -5.30
N PRO A 2 8.61 10.74 -4.24
CA PRO A 2 8.58 9.54 -3.40
C PRO A 2 8.09 8.33 -4.18
N GLU A 3 8.83 7.23 -4.06
CA GLU A 3 8.54 5.96 -4.71
C GLU A 3 8.44 4.87 -3.64
N LEU A 4 7.35 4.11 -3.67
CA LEU A 4 7.10 3.00 -2.77
C LEU A 4 7.08 1.71 -3.57
N ARG A 5 7.93 0.77 -3.20
CA ARG A 5 7.87 -0.60 -3.71
C ARG A 5 6.75 -1.34 -3.00
N VAL A 6 5.76 -1.76 -3.77
CA VAL A 6 4.53 -2.39 -3.27
C VAL A 6 4.32 -3.75 -3.89
N ARG A 7 3.71 -4.66 -3.14
CA ARG A 7 3.24 -5.94 -3.66
C ARG A 7 1.81 -5.77 -4.17
N THR A 8 1.55 -6.26 -5.36
CA THR A 8 0.24 -6.36 -5.99
C THR A 8 -0.02 -7.82 -6.36
N PRO A 9 -1.21 -8.15 -6.89
CA PRO A 9 -1.46 -9.48 -7.42
C PRO A 9 -0.45 -9.92 -8.50
N ASP A 10 -0.01 -9.01 -9.36
CA ASP A 10 0.90 -9.36 -10.45
C ASP A 10 2.37 -9.45 -10.03
N GLY A 11 2.69 -9.03 -8.80
CA GLY A 11 4.06 -9.04 -8.31
C GLY A 11 4.46 -7.80 -7.53
N TRP A 12 5.76 -7.65 -7.31
CA TRP A 12 6.32 -6.41 -6.79
C TRP A 12 6.40 -5.37 -7.90
N THR A 13 5.86 -4.19 -7.65
CA THR A 13 5.91 -3.03 -8.55
C THR A 13 6.25 -1.77 -7.75
N THR A 14 6.35 -0.63 -8.43
CA THR A 14 6.62 0.67 -7.83
C THR A 14 5.43 1.59 -8.06
N VAL A 15 5.00 2.27 -6.99
CA VAL A 15 4.04 3.36 -7.03
C VAL A 15 4.81 4.66 -6.81
N SER A 16 4.66 5.61 -7.73
CA SER A 16 5.32 6.92 -7.66
C SER A 16 4.28 7.99 -7.36
N PHE A 17 4.53 8.81 -6.33
CA PHE A 17 3.72 9.98 -6.01
C PHE A 17 4.44 11.26 -6.40
N PRO A 18 3.75 12.30 -6.90
CA PRO A 18 4.36 13.60 -7.19
C PRO A 18 5.06 14.21 -5.97
N ASP A 19 6.11 15.01 -6.17
CA ASP A 19 6.85 15.67 -5.07
C ASP A 19 6.05 16.65 -4.22
N VAL A 20 4.84 17.02 -4.68
CA VAL A 20 3.94 17.93 -3.96
C VAL A 20 3.07 17.24 -2.91
N VAL A 21 3.30 15.95 -2.64
CA VAL A 21 2.59 15.23 -1.57
C VAL A 21 3.24 15.53 -0.23
N ALA A 22 2.41 15.90 0.76
CA ALA A 22 2.87 16.27 2.10
C ALA A 22 3.15 15.04 2.96
N THR A 23 2.23 14.07 2.96
CA THR A 23 2.35 12.81 3.69
C THR A 23 1.77 11.67 2.86
N ILE A 24 2.26 10.46 3.12
CA ILE A 24 1.71 9.22 2.59
C ILE A 24 1.32 8.35 3.78
N SER A 25 0.07 7.91 3.82
CA SER A 25 -0.45 7.00 4.84
C SER A 25 -0.91 5.70 4.19
N VAL A 26 -0.95 4.64 4.99
CA VAL A 26 -1.41 3.32 4.56
C VAL A 26 -2.57 2.86 5.43
N ALA A 27 -3.66 2.44 4.80
CA ALA A 27 -4.81 1.87 5.47
C ALA A 27 -5.01 0.42 5.03
N GLY A 28 -5.33 -0.46 5.98
CA GLY A 28 -5.68 -1.85 5.72
C GLY A 28 -7.17 -2.07 5.84
N GLY A 29 -7.76 -2.74 4.85
CA GLY A 29 -9.17 -3.16 4.85
C GLY A 29 -9.29 -4.64 4.52
N LYS A 30 -10.42 -5.25 4.91
CA LYS A 30 -10.70 -6.65 4.59
C LYS A 30 -11.55 -6.73 3.33
N VAL A 31 -11.04 -7.33 2.26
CA VAL A 31 -11.73 -7.59 0.99
C VAL A 31 -11.75 -9.10 0.77
N ASP A 32 -12.94 -9.69 0.60
CA ASP A 32 -13.13 -11.13 0.40
C ASP A 32 -12.38 -12.03 1.40
N GLY A 33 -12.32 -11.59 2.66
CA GLY A 33 -11.65 -12.34 3.71
C GLY A 33 -10.17 -12.00 3.90
N GLN A 34 -9.60 -11.16 3.05
CA GLN A 34 -8.16 -10.92 2.94
C GLN A 34 -7.81 -9.46 3.23
N LEU A 35 -6.62 -9.22 3.78
CA LEU A 35 -6.13 -7.86 3.98
C LEU A 35 -5.72 -7.28 2.62
N CYS A 36 -6.29 -6.13 2.29
CA CYS A 36 -5.89 -5.29 1.17
C CYS A 36 -5.52 -3.92 1.72
N LEU A 37 -4.40 -3.39 1.27
CA LEU A 37 -3.89 -2.08 1.63
C LEU A 37 -4.31 -1.04 0.59
N THR A 38 -4.40 0.21 1.05
CA THR A 38 -4.59 1.39 0.23
C THR A 38 -3.60 2.45 0.70
N LEU A 39 -2.77 2.95 -0.22
CA LEU A 39 -1.94 4.12 0.03
C LEU A 39 -2.74 5.38 -0.26
N THR A 40 -2.65 6.36 0.64
CA THR A 40 -3.25 7.67 0.44
C THR A 40 -2.18 8.72 0.59
N ALA A 41 -1.93 9.50 -0.46
CA ALA A 41 -1.02 10.63 -0.42
C ALA A 41 -1.82 11.95 -0.30
N GLU A 42 -1.57 12.69 0.76
CA GLU A 42 -2.15 14.00 1.00
C GLU A 42 -1.44 15.06 0.15
N ARG A 43 -2.21 15.96 -0.46
CA ARG A 43 -1.70 17.09 -1.23
C ARG A 43 -2.17 18.38 -0.58
N GLU A 44 -1.28 19.36 -0.42
CA GLU A 44 -1.62 20.65 0.18
C GLU A 44 -2.70 21.39 -0.64
N ASP A 45 -2.53 21.40 -1.97
CA ASP A 45 -3.37 22.16 -2.89
C ASP A 45 -4.16 21.26 -3.86
N GLY A 46 -4.83 20.22 -3.35
CA GLY A 46 -5.65 19.39 -4.20
C GLY A 46 -6.27 18.15 -3.57
N PRO A 47 -7.00 17.36 -4.37
CA PRO A 47 -7.53 16.08 -3.90
C PRO A 47 -6.39 15.11 -3.56
N ARG A 48 -6.67 14.24 -2.60
CA ARG A 48 -5.80 13.12 -2.23
C ARG A 48 -5.58 12.19 -3.42
N LEU A 49 -4.39 11.64 -3.50
CA LEU A 49 -4.10 10.54 -4.42
C LEU A 49 -4.30 9.23 -3.66
N VAL A 50 -5.01 8.29 -4.28
CA VAL A 50 -5.37 7.01 -3.64
C VAL A 50 -4.92 5.89 -4.55
N GLU A 51 -4.12 4.98 -4.01
CA GLU A 51 -3.65 3.77 -4.70
C GLU A 51 -4.13 2.53 -3.94
N PRO A 52 -5.23 1.89 -4.39
CA PRO A 52 -5.78 0.67 -3.78
C PRO A 52 -5.14 -0.60 -4.34
N GLY A 53 -5.58 -1.77 -3.86
CA GLY A 53 -5.19 -3.07 -4.45
C GLY A 53 -3.77 -3.52 -4.08
N ILE A 54 -3.18 -2.90 -3.07
CA ILE A 54 -1.86 -3.24 -2.57
C ILE A 54 -1.99 -4.39 -1.58
N LEU A 55 -1.12 -5.37 -1.70
CA LEU A 55 -1.03 -6.49 -0.77
C LEU A 55 -0.03 -6.17 0.33
N ASP A 56 1.10 -5.55 0.01
CA ASP A 56 2.16 -5.26 0.97
C ASP A 56 3.00 -4.03 0.54
N VAL A 57 3.75 -3.47 1.48
CA VAL A 57 4.77 -2.44 1.21
C VAL A 57 6.13 -2.99 1.61
N ASP A 58 7.16 -2.77 0.78
CA ASP A 58 8.53 -3.20 1.09
C ASP A 58 9.02 -2.51 2.37
N GLU A 59 9.54 -3.27 3.32
CA GLU A 59 10.00 -2.78 4.63
C GLU A 59 11.02 -1.65 4.50
N ARG A 60 11.81 -1.65 3.43
CA ARG A 60 12.81 -0.61 3.17
C ARG A 60 12.19 0.74 2.89
N ASP A 61 10.94 0.79 2.43
CA ASP A 61 10.24 2.02 2.05
C ASP A 61 9.21 2.45 3.10
N GLU A 62 8.97 1.65 4.16
CA GLU A 62 8.01 1.99 5.22
C GLU A 62 8.35 3.27 5.98
N HIS A 63 9.62 3.67 6.01
CA HIS A 63 10.06 4.93 6.60
C HIS A 63 9.50 6.17 5.88
N LEU A 64 8.95 6.01 4.68
CA LEU A 64 8.27 7.06 3.92
C LEU A 64 6.80 7.23 4.33
N LEU A 65 6.26 6.31 5.13
CA LEU A 65 4.87 6.32 5.57
C LEU A 65 4.72 7.05 6.91
N GLU A 66 3.63 7.78 7.06
CA GLU A 66 3.28 8.46 8.31
C GLU A 66 2.90 7.45 9.42
N ASN A 67 2.43 6.27 9.04
CA ASN A 67 1.99 5.22 9.95
C ASN A 67 2.53 3.85 9.55
N THR A 68 2.53 2.93 10.52
CA THR A 68 2.96 1.54 10.32
C THR A 68 2.05 0.80 9.35
N VAL A 69 2.64 -0.04 8.49
CA VAL A 69 1.88 -0.94 7.61
C VAL A 69 1.06 -1.91 8.46
N PRO A 70 -0.28 -1.93 8.31
CA PRO A 70 -1.12 -2.92 8.97
C PRO A 70 -0.74 -4.32 8.50
N ARG A 71 -0.54 -5.22 9.45
CA ARG A 71 -0.23 -6.64 9.20
C ARG A 71 -1.14 -7.51 10.04
N THR A 72 -1.36 -8.74 9.61
CA THR A 72 -1.99 -9.79 10.44
C THR A 72 -1.04 -10.20 11.57
N GLU A 73 -1.54 -10.92 12.58
CA GLU A 73 -0.74 -11.34 13.75
C GLU A 73 0.53 -12.14 13.38
N ASP A 74 0.55 -12.82 12.25
CA ASP A 74 1.68 -13.57 11.72
C ASP A 74 2.62 -12.74 10.83
N GLY A 75 2.37 -11.43 10.67
CA GLY A 75 3.16 -10.53 9.85
C GLY A 75 2.93 -10.69 8.34
N THR A 76 2.06 -11.60 7.91
CA THR A 76 1.87 -11.97 6.50
C THR A 76 0.85 -11.06 5.81
N SER A 77 1.31 -10.21 4.89
CA SER A 77 0.42 -9.68 3.85
C SER A 77 -0.11 -10.84 2.99
N VAL A 78 -1.43 -11.03 2.97
CA VAL A 78 -2.05 -12.32 2.63
C VAL A 78 -1.64 -12.82 1.24
N VAL A 79 -1.33 -14.12 1.19
CA VAL A 79 -0.77 -14.83 0.02
C VAL A 79 -1.65 -14.70 -1.23
N LEU A 80 -1.02 -14.22 -2.30
CA LEU A 80 -1.53 -14.06 -3.66
C LEU A 80 -2.39 -15.22 -4.18
N ASP A 81 -2.05 -16.47 -3.83
CA ASP A 81 -2.74 -17.69 -4.27
C ASP A 81 -4.21 -17.77 -3.83
N ARG A 82 -4.66 -16.92 -2.90
CA ARG A 82 -6.08 -16.84 -2.52
C ARG A 82 -6.86 -15.74 -3.25
N LEU A 83 -6.21 -14.86 -4.01
CA LEU A 83 -6.86 -13.79 -4.79
C LEU A 83 -7.02 -14.17 -6.27
N LEU A 84 -6.22 -15.10 -6.77
CA LEU A 84 -6.37 -15.61 -8.12
C LEU A 84 -7.47 -16.69 -8.13
N PRO A 85 -8.45 -16.63 -9.05
CA PRO A 85 -9.37 -17.73 -9.23
C PRO A 85 -8.59 -18.97 -9.66
N SER A 86 -8.89 -20.10 -9.00
CA SER A 86 -8.36 -21.44 -9.30
C SER A 86 -8.72 -21.92 -10.70
#